data_AF-A0A382HGL6-F1
#
_entry.id   AF-A0A382HGL6-F1
#
_cell.length_a   1.000
_cell.length_b   1.000
_cell.length_c   1.000
_cell.angle_alpha   90.00
_cell.angle_beta   90.00
_cell.angle_gamma   90.00
#
_symmetry.space_group_name_H-M   'P 1'
#
loop_
_entity.id
_entity.type
_entity.pdbx_description
1 polymer ?
#
loop_
_entity_poly.entity_id
_entity_poly.type
_entity_poly.pdbx_seq_one_letter_code
_entity_poly.pdbx_strand_id
1 'polypeptide(L)'
;MKVSKKVSGVEYAIRDIVSSAKDLEKQGKTIDYLNIGDPAQYGFHPPENVKQAYIDAIKKDQNYYSASEGIQELRSAIAEKENSKGLSIGADDVLITNGVSEGLDMVMS
;
A
#
# COMPACT_ATOMS: atom_id res chain seq x y z
N MET A 1 -22.18 -19.45 9.30
CA MET A 1 -21.42 -19.52 8.03
C MET A 1 -20.16 -20.34 8.25
N LYS A 2 -19.75 -21.19 7.29
CA LYS A 2 -18.53 -21.99 7.39
C LYS A 2 -17.38 -21.24 6.72
N VAL A 3 -16.30 -20.99 7.44
CA VAL A 3 -15.10 -20.32 6.91
C VAL A 3 -14.33 -21.29 6.01
N SER A 4 -13.79 -20.78 4.90
CA SER A 4 -12.96 -21.57 3.98
C SER A 4 -11.67 -22.04 4.66
N LYS A 5 -11.24 -23.27 4.39
CA LYS A 5 -9.99 -23.83 4.92
C LYS A 5 -8.75 -23.01 4.51
N LYS A 6 -8.80 -22.31 3.37
CA LYS A 6 -7.69 -21.48 2.88
C LYS A 6 -7.39 -20.29 3.79
N VAL A 7 -8.40 -19.76 4.49
CA VAL A 7 -8.27 -18.56 5.33
C VAL A 7 -8.42 -18.84 6.82
N SER A 8 -8.81 -20.06 7.19
CA SER A 8 -9.11 -20.40 8.59
C SER A 8 -7.90 -20.37 9.52
N GLY A 9 -6.68 -20.34 8.99
CA GLY A 9 -5.44 -20.24 9.75
C GLY A 9 -4.69 -18.92 9.57
N VAL A 10 -5.31 -17.92 8.94
CA VAL A 10 -4.67 -16.60 8.75
C VAL A 10 -4.88 -15.76 10.01
N GLU A 11 -3.78 -15.33 10.62
CA GLU A 11 -3.76 -14.49 11.82
C GLU A 11 -3.09 -13.14 11.55
N TYR A 12 -3.52 -12.07 12.24
CA TYR A 12 -2.95 -10.73 12.05
C TYR A 12 -2.77 -9.99 13.39
N ALA A 13 -1.87 -10.55 14.20
CA ALA A 13 -1.62 -10.13 15.58
C ALA A 13 -1.35 -8.63 15.76
N ILE A 14 -0.77 -7.96 14.76
CA ILE A 14 -0.44 -6.52 14.80
C ILE A 14 -1.68 -5.65 15.05
N ARG A 15 -2.86 -6.04 14.53
CA ARG A 15 -4.13 -5.32 14.76
C ARG A 15 -4.94 -5.88 15.90
N ASP A 16 -4.74 -7.14 16.28
CA ASP A 16 -5.52 -7.78 17.33
C ASP A 16 -5.32 -7.09 18.69
N ILE A 17 -4.10 -6.60 18.97
CA ILE A 17 -3.78 -5.87 20.21
C ILE A 17 -4.57 -4.56 20.37
N VAL A 18 -5.08 -3.99 19.28
CA VAL A 18 -5.82 -2.71 19.29
C VAL A 18 -7.13 -2.86 20.07
N SER A 19 -7.73 -4.05 20.08
CA SER A 19 -8.93 -4.32 20.88
C SER A 19 -8.67 -4.13 22.37
N SER A 20 -7.59 -4.75 22.89
CA SER A 20 -7.19 -4.64 24.29
C SER A 20 -6.73 -3.23 24.65
N ALA A 21 -6.03 -2.54 23.74
CA ALA A 21 -5.66 -1.14 23.91
C ALA A 21 -6.89 -0.25 24.12
N LYS A 22 -7.92 -0.40 23.30
CA LYS A 22 -9.19 0.35 23.42
C LYS A 22 -9.91 0.13 24.75
N ASP A 23 -9.83 -1.08 25.31
CA ASP A 23 -10.43 -1.34 26.61
C ASP A 23 -9.68 -0.68 27.77
N LEU A 24 -8.36 -0.52 27.64
CA LEU A 24 -7.56 0.27 28.57
C LEU A 24 -7.83 1.78 28.43
N GLU A 25 -8.02 2.28 27.21
CA GLU A 25 -8.43 3.67 26.97
C GLU A 25 -9.78 3.99 27.63
N LYS A 26 -10.77 3.10 27.52
CA LYS A 26 -12.08 3.25 28.18
C LYS A 26 -11.97 3.32 29.71
N GLN A 27 -10.91 2.75 30.28
CA GLN A 27 -10.62 2.84 31.72
C GLN A 27 -9.89 4.14 32.10
N GLY A 28 -9.71 5.07 31.14
CA GLY A 28 -9.03 6.34 31.33
C GLY A 28 -7.51 6.26 31.25
N LYS A 29 -6.94 5.14 30.77
CA LYS A 29 -5.49 5.02 30.58
C LYS A 29 -5.07 5.65 29.25
N THR A 30 -3.96 6.37 29.26
CA THR A 30 -3.30 6.83 28.04
C THR A 30 -2.57 5.66 27.38
N ILE A 31 -2.75 5.50 26.08
CA ILE A 31 -2.08 4.48 25.28
C ILE A 31 -1.25 5.15 24.20
N ASP A 32 0.04 4.81 24.15
CA ASP A 32 0.94 5.17 23.05
C ASP A 32 0.97 4.03 22.04
N TYR A 33 0.41 4.27 20.85
CA TYR A 33 0.42 3.29 19.77
C TYR A 33 1.75 3.32 19.04
N LEU A 34 2.50 2.22 19.12
CA LEU A 34 3.78 2.00 18.43
C LEU A 34 3.76 0.74 17.54
N ASN A 35 2.56 0.25 17.21
CA ASN A 35 2.35 -1.03 16.52
C ASN A 35 2.10 -0.89 15.01
N ILE A 36 1.59 0.27 14.55
CA ILE A 36 1.30 0.51 13.13
C ILE A 36 2.39 1.41 12.54
N GLY A 37 3.09 0.89 11.53
CA GLY A 37 4.05 1.67 10.76
C GLY A 37 3.38 2.56 9.71
N ASP A 38 2.50 3.48 10.14
CA ASP A 38 1.88 4.49 9.27
C ASP A 38 2.56 5.85 9.50
N PRO A 39 3.51 6.26 8.64
CA PRO A 39 4.28 7.48 8.84
C PRO A 39 3.41 8.75 8.87
N ALA A 40 2.24 8.74 8.21
CA ALA A 40 1.37 9.91 8.17
C ALA A 40 0.82 10.28 9.56
N GLN A 41 0.63 9.29 10.44
CA GLN A 41 0.22 9.51 11.83
C GLN A 41 1.31 10.22 12.66
N TYR A 42 2.56 10.18 12.18
CA TYR A 42 3.72 10.77 12.84
C TYR A 42 4.28 12.00 12.08
N GLY A 43 3.47 12.61 11.21
CA GLY A 43 3.80 13.86 10.52
C GLY A 43 4.65 13.71 9.25
N PHE A 44 4.90 12.49 8.80
CA PHE A 44 5.56 12.25 7.52
C PHE A 44 4.52 12.20 6.40
N HIS A 45 4.43 13.29 5.65
CA HIS A 45 3.48 13.42 4.53
C HIS A 45 4.17 13.25 3.19
N PRO A 46 3.43 12.85 2.13
CA PRO A 46 3.94 12.86 0.77
C PRO A 46 4.50 14.25 0.40
N PRO A 47 5.59 14.32 -0.37
CA PRO A 47 6.11 15.59 -0.89
C PRO A 47 5.08 16.37 -1.73
N GLU A 48 5.20 17.70 -1.76
CA GLU A 48 4.22 18.57 -2.46
C GLU A 48 4.11 18.28 -3.96
N ASN A 49 5.20 17.92 -4.63
CA ASN A 49 5.17 17.57 -6.06
C ASN A 49 4.31 16.31 -6.32
N VAL A 50 4.31 15.34 -5.40
CA VAL A 50 3.46 14.14 -5.50
C VAL A 50 1.99 14.50 -5.29
N LYS A 51 1.69 15.33 -4.29
CA LYS A 51 0.33 15.83 -4.05
C LYS A 51 -0.20 16.60 -5.26
N GLN A 52 0.61 17.49 -5.82
CA GLN A 52 0.22 18.31 -6.98
C GLN A 52 -0.02 17.44 -8.22
N ALA A 53 0.84 16.46 -8.50
CA ALA A 53 0.64 15.53 -9.61
C ALA A 53 -0.69 14.78 -9.49
N TYR A 54 -1.06 14.35 -8.27
CA TYR A 54 -2.34 13.68 -8.06
C TYR A 54 -3.55 14.62 -8.25
N ILE A 55 -3.46 15.85 -7.72
CA ILE A 55 -4.48 16.89 -7.93
C ILE A 55 -4.66 17.18 -9.42
N ASP A 56 -3.56 17.29 -10.16
CA ASP A 56 -3.59 17.59 -11.60
C ASP A 56 -4.17 16.43 -12.41
N ALA A 57 -3.88 15.18 -12.04
CA ALA A 57 -4.48 14.00 -12.67
C ALA A 57 -6.02 14.03 -12.55
N ILE A 58 -6.53 14.37 -11.36
CA ILE A 58 -7.97 14.53 -11.11
C ILE A 58 -8.54 15.68 -11.95
N LYS A 59 -7.90 16.86 -11.95
CA LYS A 59 -8.35 18.04 -12.72
C LYS A 59 -8.35 17.81 -14.23
N LYS A 60 -7.54 16.87 -14.72
CA LYS A 60 -7.44 16.49 -16.13
C LYS A 60 -8.32 15.29 -16.48
N ASP A 61 -9.22 14.88 -15.58
CA ASP A 61 -10.13 13.74 -15.76
C ASP A 61 -9.40 12.43 -16.13
N GLN A 62 -8.22 12.20 -15.55
CA GLN A 62 -7.49 10.92 -15.68
C GLN A 62 -8.09 9.85 -14.75
N ASN A 63 -9.39 9.57 -14.91
CA ASN A 63 -10.21 8.75 -14.02
C ASN A 63 -10.83 7.52 -14.72
N TYR A 64 -10.34 7.17 -15.90
CA TYR A 64 -10.73 5.99 -16.65
C TYR A 64 -9.95 4.74 -16.19
N TYR A 65 -10.44 3.56 -16.58
CA TYR A 65 -9.70 2.32 -16.39
C TYR A 65 -8.37 2.36 -17.14
N SER A 66 -7.29 2.00 -16.44
CA SER A 66 -5.99 1.78 -17.07
C SER A 66 -5.88 0.34 -17.60
N ALA A 67 -4.80 0.07 -18.35
CA ALA A 67 -4.43 -1.31 -18.66
C ALA A 67 -4.23 -2.10 -17.36
N SER A 68 -4.51 -3.41 -17.38
CA SER A 68 -4.43 -4.27 -16.20
C SER A 68 -3.03 -4.27 -15.57
N GLU A 69 -2.00 -4.07 -16.38
CA GLU A 69 -0.62 -4.02 -15.94
C GLU A 69 -0.24 -2.67 -15.28
N GLY A 70 -1.06 -1.64 -15.47
CA GLY A 70 -0.81 -0.25 -15.12
C GLY A 70 -0.44 0.63 -16.31
N ILE A 71 -0.47 1.95 -16.11
CA ILE A 71 -0.18 2.93 -17.17
C ILE A 71 1.28 2.81 -17.64
N GLN A 72 1.50 2.91 -18.96
CA GLN A 72 2.82 2.75 -19.57
C GLN A 72 3.86 3.72 -18.99
N GLU A 73 3.47 4.96 -18.76
CA GLU A 73 4.35 6.00 -18.22
C GLU A 73 4.95 5.60 -16.86
N LEU A 74 4.11 5.08 -15.95
CA LEU A 74 4.54 4.65 -14.63
C LEU A 74 5.43 3.40 -14.70
N ARG A 75 5.08 2.42 -15.53
CA ARG A 75 5.88 1.20 -15.72
C ARG A 75 7.28 1.51 -16.25
N SER A 76 7.38 2.37 -17.26
CA SER A 76 8.66 2.84 -17.80
C SER A 76 9.50 3.59 -16.75
N ALA A 77 8.87 4.49 -15.99
CA ALA A 77 9.57 5.26 -14.95
C ALA A 77 10.11 4.37 -13.82
N ILE A 78 9.38 3.31 -13.46
CA ILE A 78 9.86 2.32 -12.48
C ILE A 78 11.03 1.53 -13.06
N ALA A 79 10.94 1.04 -14.31
CA ALA A 79 12.03 0.31 -14.95
C ALA A 79 13.31 1.16 -15.00
N GLU A 80 13.22 2.44 -15.39
CA GLU A 80 14.35 3.38 -15.38
C GLU A 80 14.94 3.54 -13.96
N LYS A 81 14.10 3.76 -12.95
CA LYS A 81 14.52 3.89 -11.56
C LYS A 81 15.23 2.65 -11.06
N GLU A 82 14.72 1.46 -11.34
CA GLU A 82 15.35 0.22 -10.87
C GLU A 82 16.62 -0.12 -11.67
N ASN A 83 16.68 0.20 -12.96
CA ASN A 83 17.90 0.07 -13.76
C ASN A 83 19.02 0.98 -13.24
N SER A 84 18.69 2.16 -12.70
CA SER A 84 19.68 3.02 -12.02
C SER A 84 20.31 2.38 -10.77
N LYS A 85 19.67 1.35 -10.21
CA LYS A 85 20.19 0.54 -9.09
C LYS A 85 20.88 -0.74 -9.53
N GLY A 86 21.03 -0.95 -10.84
CA GLY A 86 21.75 -2.10 -11.42
C GLY A 86 20.85 -3.25 -11.89
N LEU A 87 19.53 -3.07 -11.96
CA LEU A 87 18.66 -4.04 -12.65
C LEU A 87 18.76 -3.85 -14.17
N SER A 88 18.26 -4.83 -14.93
CA SER A 88 18.16 -4.79 -16.39
C SER A 88 16.77 -5.24 -16.81
N ILE A 89 15.78 -4.39 -16.56
CA ILE A 89 14.35 -4.66 -16.80
C ILE A 89 13.75 -3.62 -17.75
N GLY A 90 12.71 -4.01 -18.49
CA GLY A 90 11.84 -3.15 -19.29
C GLY A 90 10.50 -2.87 -18.60
N ALA A 91 9.67 -2.03 -19.24
CA ALA A 91 8.32 -1.75 -18.74
C ALA A 91 7.41 -3.01 -18.72
N ASP A 92 7.69 -3.99 -19.58
CA ASP A 92 6.95 -5.25 -19.66
C ASP A 92 7.27 -6.20 -18.48
N ASP A 93 8.37 -5.96 -17.77
CA ASP A 93 8.74 -6.68 -16.54
C ASP A 93 8.10 -6.06 -15.28
N VAL A 94 7.33 -4.98 -15.42
CA VAL A 94 6.73 -4.21 -14.31
C VAL A 94 5.22 -4.36 -14.29
N LEU A 95 4.69 -4.75 -13.13
CA LEU A 95 3.26 -4.80 -12.84
C LEU A 95 2.91 -3.82 -11.71
N ILE A 96 1.94 -2.94 -11.93
CA ILE A 96 1.45 -2.01 -10.90
C ILE A 96 0.33 -2.67 -10.09
N THR A 97 0.45 -2.61 -8.77
CA THR A 97 -0.52 -3.17 -7.83
C THR A 97 -0.97 -2.13 -6.80
N ASN A 98 -2.09 -2.40 -6.13
CA ASN A 98 -2.65 -1.65 -5.02
C ASN A 98 -1.85 -1.90 -3.75
N GLY A 99 -0.66 -1.30 -3.72
CA GLY A 99 0.34 -1.56 -2.68
C GLY A 99 0.99 -2.93 -2.82
N VAL A 100 1.99 -3.17 -1.99
CA VAL A 100 2.79 -4.41 -2.01
C VAL A 100 1.96 -5.62 -1.58
N SER A 101 0.92 -5.43 -0.76
CA SER A 101 0.06 -6.52 -0.27
C SER A 101 -0.64 -7.27 -1.39
N GLU A 102 -1.18 -6.58 -2.41
CA GLU A 102 -1.78 -7.24 -3.59
C GLU A 102 -0.71 -7.96 -4.41
N GLY A 103 0.46 -7.35 -4.63
CA GLY A 103 1.56 -8.00 -5.34
C GLY A 103 2.03 -9.29 -4.67
N LEU A 104 2.07 -9.31 -3.33
CA LEU A 104 2.40 -10.53 -2.57
C LEU A 104 1.32 -11.60 -2.75
N ASP A 105 0.04 -11.23 -2.69
CA ASP A 105 -1.07 -12.17 -2.90
C ASP A 105 -0.98 -12.80 -4.30
N MET A 106 -0.75 -12.00 -5.34
CA MET A 106 -0.64 -12.49 -6.72
C MET A 106 0.50 -13.47 -6.96
N VAL A 107 1.61 -13.34 -6.22
CA VAL A 107 2.79 -14.22 -6.37
C VAL A 107 2.67 -15.49 -5.53
N MET A 108 1.93 -15.43 -4.42
CA MET A 108 1.85 -16.52 -3.43
C MET A 108 0.60 -17.41 -3.59
N SER A 109 -0.44 -16.91 -4.24
CA SER A 109 -1.75 -17.59 -4.41
C SER A 109 -1.87 -18.34 -5.74
#